data_AF-A0A4U9D8N9-F1
#
_entry.id   AF-A0A4U9D8N9-F1
#
_cell.length_a   1.000
_cell.length_b   1.000
_cell.length_c   1.000
_cell.angle_alpha   90.00
_cell.angle_beta   90.00
_cell.angle_gamma   90.00
#
_symmetry.space_group_name_H-M   'P 1'
#
loop_
_entity.id
_entity.type
_entity.pdbx_description
1 polymer ?
#
loop_
_entity_poly.entity_id
_entity_poly.type
_entity_poly.pdbx_seq_one_letter_code
_entity_poly.pdbx_strand_id
1 'polypeptide(L)'
;MYKTTLSGQVWRFDSLKTLLAKASPARSGDALAGIIAESAEERMAAKMALAEVPLKAILDSPLIPYEQDEVTRLIIDTHDSRGFAAISHLTVGDFRDWLLDDATDTATLQQVARAITPEMRPRSAS
;
A
#
# COMPACT_ATOMS: atom_id res chain seq x y z
N MET A 1 1.27 13.37 -4.92
CA MET A 1 2.74 13.33 -4.91
C MET A 1 3.21 12.91 -3.52
N TYR A 2 4.03 11.87 -3.46
CA TYR A 2 4.62 11.30 -2.25
C TYR A 2 6.11 11.65 -2.19
N LYS A 3 6.66 11.78 -0.99
CA LYS A 3 8.07 12.14 -0.83
C LYS A 3 8.66 11.58 0.44
N THR A 4 9.97 11.34 0.43
CA THR A 4 10.75 11.06 1.64
C THR A 4 12.16 11.61 1.48
N THR A 5 12.88 11.73 2.58
CA THR A 5 14.31 12.08 2.57
C THR A 5 15.11 10.89 3.07
N LEU A 6 16.05 10.41 2.26
CA LEU A 6 16.95 9.30 2.58
C LEU A 6 18.38 9.70 2.21
N SER A 7 19.33 9.52 3.12
CA SER A 7 20.75 9.87 2.92
C SER A 7 21.01 11.32 2.49
N GLY A 8 20.14 12.27 2.89
CA GLY A 8 20.23 13.68 2.47
C GLY A 8 19.67 13.99 1.07
N GLN A 9 19.16 12.99 0.35
CA GLN A 9 18.46 13.14 -0.93
C GLN A 9 16.94 13.12 -0.73
N VAL A 10 16.25 14.04 -1.40
CA VAL A 10 14.77 14.06 -1.43
C VAL A 10 14.27 13.23 -2.59
N TRP A 11 13.57 12.15 -2.29
CA TRP A 11 12.91 11.28 -3.26
C TRP A 11 11.46 11.70 -3.43
N ARG A 12 10.98 11.68 -4.68
CA ARG A 12 9.60 12.06 -5.04
C ARG A 12 8.98 10.98 -5.91
N PHE A 13 7.71 10.69 -5.67
CA PHE A 13 6.92 9.74 -6.42
C PHE A 13 5.60 10.39 -6.83
N ASP A 14 5.30 10.42 -8.12
CA ASP A 14 4.21 11.25 -8.65
C ASP A 14 2.82 10.67 -8.33
N SER A 15 2.71 9.35 -8.24
CA SER A 15 1.46 8.64 -8.00
C SER A 15 1.62 7.46 -7.04
N LEU A 16 0.50 6.98 -6.50
CA LEU A 16 0.47 5.78 -5.66
C LEU A 16 0.92 4.56 -6.45
N LYS A 17 0.54 4.48 -7.74
CA LYS A 17 0.99 3.43 -8.67
C LYS A 17 2.51 3.39 -8.78
N THR A 18 3.15 4.54 -9.00
CA THR A 18 4.61 4.65 -9.07
C THR A 18 5.24 4.25 -7.75
N LEU A 19 4.68 4.73 -6.63
CA LEU A 19 5.18 4.42 -5.30
C LEU A 19 5.15 2.91 -5.00
N LEU A 20 4.03 2.25 -5.26
CA LEU A 20 3.86 0.80 -5.08
C LEU A 20 4.80 -0.01 -5.97
N ALA A 21 4.97 0.40 -7.23
CA ALA A 21 5.87 -0.27 -8.16
C ALA A 21 7.33 -0.16 -7.71
N LYS A 22 7.76 1.05 -7.31
CA LYS A 22 9.13 1.32 -6.83
C LYS A 22 9.42 0.67 -5.46
N ALA A 23 8.42 0.53 -4.59
CA ALA A 23 8.55 -0.14 -3.29
C ALA A 23 8.61 -1.68 -3.39
N SER A 24 8.13 -2.24 -4.51
CA SER A 24 8.05 -3.69 -4.69
C SER A 24 9.43 -4.35 -4.89
N PRO A 25 9.59 -5.62 -4.48
CA PRO A 25 10.78 -6.40 -4.84
C PRO A 25 10.94 -6.46 -6.36
N ALA A 26 12.18 -6.40 -6.84
CA ALA A 26 12.46 -6.52 -8.26
C ALA A 26 12.12 -7.94 -8.73
N ARG A 27 11.07 -8.07 -9.54
CA ARG A 27 10.76 -9.31 -10.28
C ARG A 27 11.24 -9.14 -11.71
N SER A 28 11.73 -10.22 -12.32
CA SER A 28 12.29 -10.21 -13.68
C SER A 28 11.32 -9.66 -14.74
N GLY A 29 10.00 -9.83 -14.55
CA GLY A 29 8.97 -9.27 -15.43
C GLY A 29 8.78 -7.75 -15.32
N ASP A 30 8.91 -7.18 -14.12
CA ASP A 30 8.70 -5.74 -13.89
C ASP A 30 9.91 -4.91 -14.32
N ALA A 31 11.12 -5.51 -14.33
CA ALA A 31 12.34 -4.91 -14.84
C ALA A 31 12.25 -4.61 -16.35
N LEU A 32 11.65 -5.53 -17.12
CA LEU A 32 11.45 -5.37 -18.56
C LEU A 32 10.42 -4.30 -18.90
N ALA A 33 9.49 -4.01 -17.97
CA ALA A 33 8.50 -2.96 -18.13
C ALA A 33 8.96 -1.59 -17.59
N GLY A 34 10.18 -1.49 -17.03
CA GLY A 34 10.76 -0.23 -16.55
C GLY A 34 10.06 0.37 -15.32
N ILE A 35 9.28 -0.43 -14.58
CA ILE A 35 8.40 0.07 -13.50
C ILE A 35 9.04 -0.08 -12.10
N ILE A 36 10.15 -0.84 -12.00
CA ILE A 36 10.86 -1.08 -10.73
C ILE A 36 11.78 0.08 -10.36
N ALA A 37 12.20 0.09 -9.10
CA ALA A 37 13.25 0.98 -8.65
C ALA A 37 14.57 0.70 -9.37
N GLU A 38 15.24 1.77 -9.80
CA GLU A 38 16.53 1.77 -10.49
C GLU A 38 17.68 1.43 -9.53
N SER A 39 17.46 1.61 -8.23
CA SER A 39 18.44 1.29 -7.19
C SER A 39 17.79 0.72 -5.93
N ALA A 40 18.60 0.07 -5.10
CA ALA A 40 18.18 -0.38 -3.78
C ALA A 40 17.81 0.81 -2.86
N GLU A 41 18.47 1.95 -3.04
CA GLU A 41 18.20 3.18 -2.30
C GLU A 41 16.85 3.80 -2.69
N GLU A 42 16.54 3.90 -4.00
CA GLU A 42 15.23 4.35 -4.47
C GLU A 42 14.12 3.44 -3.95
N ARG A 43 14.34 2.11 -3.96
CA ARG A 43 13.38 1.15 -3.40
C ARG A 43 13.16 1.37 -1.90
N MET A 44 14.23 1.64 -1.15
CA MET A 44 14.11 1.90 0.28
C MET A 44 13.37 3.22 0.54
N ALA A 45 13.68 4.28 -0.22
CA ALA A 45 12.95 5.53 -0.17
C ALA A 45 11.47 5.35 -0.52
N ALA A 46 11.15 4.54 -1.54
CA ALA A 46 9.77 4.21 -1.89
C ALA A 46 9.05 3.45 -0.76
N LYS A 47 9.71 2.49 -0.11
CA LYS A 47 9.16 1.79 1.06
C LYS A 47 8.90 2.74 2.24
N MET A 48 9.83 3.66 2.52
CA MET A 48 9.65 4.68 3.56
C MET A 48 8.50 5.62 3.25
N ALA A 49 8.44 6.15 2.01
CA ALA A 49 7.34 7.02 1.60
C ALA A 49 5.99 6.29 1.59
N LEU A 50 5.97 5.00 1.25
CA LEU A 50 4.76 4.16 1.29
C LEU A 50 4.29 3.91 2.71
N ALA A 51 5.21 3.68 3.66
CA ALA A 51 4.86 3.45 5.07
C ALA A 51 4.07 4.61 5.66
N GLU A 52 4.34 5.85 5.26
CA GLU A 52 3.64 7.06 5.73
C GLU A 52 2.29 7.31 5.03
N VAL A 53 1.88 6.47 4.07
CA VAL A 53 0.61 6.67 3.35
C VAL A 53 -0.56 6.27 4.26
N PRO A 54 -1.55 7.13 4.51
CA PRO A 54 -2.76 6.75 5.25
C PRO A 54 -3.54 5.68 4.49
N LEU A 55 -4.06 4.66 5.18
CA LEU A 55 -4.87 3.62 4.53
C LEU A 55 -6.07 4.23 3.79
N LYS A 56 -6.70 5.26 4.36
CA LYS A 56 -7.82 5.97 3.74
C LYS A 56 -7.45 6.59 2.38
N ALA A 57 -6.23 7.10 2.24
CA ALA A 57 -5.76 7.69 0.99
C ALA A 57 -5.62 6.64 -0.13
N ILE A 58 -5.36 5.38 0.21
CA ILE A 58 -5.32 4.26 -0.73
C ILE A 58 -6.73 3.94 -1.23
N LEU A 59 -7.72 3.95 -0.34
CA LEU A 59 -9.12 3.71 -0.68
C LEU A 59 -9.70 4.81 -1.57
N ASP A 60 -9.38 6.07 -1.26
CA ASP A 60 -9.86 7.24 -2.01
C ASP A 60 -9.19 7.41 -3.39
N SER A 61 -8.09 6.71 -3.65
CA SER A 61 -7.31 6.81 -4.89
C SER A 61 -7.01 5.42 -5.49
N PRO A 62 -8.02 4.74 -6.05
CA PRO A 62 -7.83 3.43 -6.67
C PRO A 62 -6.87 3.52 -7.85
N LEU A 63 -6.04 2.48 -8.05
CA LEU A 63 -5.01 2.45 -9.10
C LEU A 63 -5.58 2.45 -10.52
N ILE A 64 -6.77 1.88 -10.67
CA ILE A 64 -7.58 1.91 -11.89
C ILE A 64 -8.90 2.57 -11.51
N PRO A 65 -9.42 3.54 -12.30
CA PRO A 65 -10.70 4.17 -11.99
C PRO A 65 -11.84 3.15 -11.91
N TYR A 66 -12.78 3.37 -10.98
CA TYR A 66 -13.94 2.52 -10.74
C TYR A 66 -14.72 2.22 -12.04
N GLU A 67 -14.90 3.21 -12.89
CA GLU A 67 -15.68 3.09 -14.13
C GLU A 67 -14.99 2.22 -15.20
N GLN A 68 -13.69 1.98 -15.06
CA GLN A 68 -12.86 1.34 -16.09
C GLN A 68 -12.52 -0.12 -15.78
N ASP A 69 -12.83 -0.61 -14.57
CA ASP A 69 -12.41 -1.94 -14.14
C ASP A 69 -13.45 -2.63 -13.24
N GLU A 70 -13.85 -3.84 -13.62
CA GLU A 70 -14.82 -4.64 -12.87
C GLU A 70 -14.28 -5.13 -11.53
N VAL A 71 -12.96 -5.37 -11.43
CA VAL A 71 -12.33 -5.83 -10.19
C VAL A 71 -12.31 -4.71 -9.16
N THR A 72 -11.96 -3.49 -9.58
CA THR A 72 -11.98 -2.29 -8.74
C THR A 72 -13.40 -2.02 -8.23
N ARG A 73 -14.43 -2.16 -9.09
CA ARG A 73 -15.82 -2.05 -8.67
C ARG A 73 -16.17 -3.06 -7.60
N LEU A 74 -15.84 -4.33 -7.84
CA LEU A 74 -16.08 -5.39 -6.86
C LEU A 74 -15.39 -5.09 -5.52
N ILE A 75 -14.12 -4.65 -5.54
CA ILE A 75 -13.37 -4.32 -4.32
C ILE A 75 -14.06 -3.19 -3.55
N ILE A 76 -14.44 -2.10 -4.23
CA ILE A 76 -15.06 -0.94 -3.59
C ILE A 76 -16.48 -1.26 -3.10
N ASP A 77 -17.29 -1.94 -3.90
CA ASP A 77 -18.68 -2.27 -3.58
C ASP A 77 -18.81 -3.32 -2.47
N THR A 78 -17.79 -4.18 -2.29
CA THR A 78 -17.76 -5.19 -1.23
C THR A 78 -16.97 -4.76 0.01
N HIS A 79 -16.38 -3.56 -0.01
CA HIS A 79 -15.57 -3.04 1.08
C HIS A 79 -16.41 -2.76 2.33
N ASP A 80 -16.01 -3.34 3.46
CA ASP A 80 -16.64 -3.09 4.75
C ASP A 80 -16.15 -1.78 5.38
N SER A 81 -16.89 -0.69 5.13
CA SER A 81 -16.58 0.63 5.70
C SER A 81 -16.68 0.68 7.23
N ARG A 82 -17.49 -0.19 7.87
CA ARG A 82 -17.61 -0.23 9.33
C ARG A 82 -16.42 -0.93 9.95
N GLY A 83 -16.03 -2.08 9.40
CA GLY A 83 -14.78 -2.75 9.78
C GLY A 83 -13.56 -1.86 9.55
N PHE A 84 -13.56 -1.08 8.47
CA PHE A 84 -12.46 -0.16 8.14
C PHE A 84 -12.29 0.96 9.16
N ALA A 85 -13.37 1.43 9.81
CA ALA A 85 -13.29 2.52 10.78
C ALA A 85 -12.25 2.24 11.89
N ALA A 86 -12.12 0.98 12.32
CA ALA A 86 -11.18 0.54 13.34
C ALA A 86 -9.70 0.74 12.94
N ILE A 87 -9.38 0.65 11.66
CA ILE A 87 -8.00 0.75 11.13
C ILE A 87 -7.78 1.99 10.25
N SER A 88 -8.82 2.76 9.96
CA SER A 88 -8.80 3.87 8.99
C SER A 88 -7.82 5.00 9.34
N HIS A 89 -7.44 5.12 10.61
CA HIS A 89 -6.51 6.11 11.13
C HIS A 89 -5.04 5.69 10.97
N LEU A 90 -4.78 4.43 10.61
CA LEU A 90 -3.43 3.89 10.45
C LEU A 90 -2.82 4.32 9.12
N THR A 91 -1.49 4.43 9.12
CA THR A 91 -0.70 4.43 7.90
C THR A 91 -0.41 3.00 7.43
N VAL A 92 0.13 2.81 6.23
CA VAL A 92 0.57 1.47 5.76
C VAL A 92 1.63 0.88 6.70
N GLY A 93 2.52 1.71 7.23
CA GLY A 93 3.52 1.30 8.22
C GLY A 93 2.87 0.83 9.51
N ASP A 94 2.00 1.65 10.09
CA ASP A 94 1.30 1.31 11.33
C ASP A 94 0.38 0.10 11.15
N PHE A 95 -0.22 -0.07 9.98
CA PHE A 95 -1.03 -1.23 9.65
C PHE A 95 -0.21 -2.51 9.60
N ARG A 96 1.00 -2.47 9.03
CA ARG A 96 1.93 -3.61 9.07
C ARG A 96 2.28 -3.95 10.52
N ASP A 97 2.57 -2.95 11.33
CA ASP A 97 2.98 -3.16 12.71
C ASP A 97 1.81 -3.68 13.56
N TRP A 98 0.59 -3.18 13.32
CA TRP A 98 -0.65 -3.68 13.89
C TRP A 98 -0.94 -5.15 13.51
N LEU A 99 -0.69 -5.55 12.25
CA LEU A 99 -0.81 -6.95 11.82
C LEU A 99 0.20 -7.90 12.49
N LEU A 100 1.34 -7.35 12.94
CA LEU A 100 2.41 -8.10 13.59
C LEU A 100 2.35 -8.05 15.13
N ASP A 101 1.44 -7.26 15.68
CA ASP A 101 1.26 -7.13 17.13
C ASP A 101 0.67 -8.42 17.72
N ASP A 102 1.28 -8.92 18.79
CA ASP A 102 0.81 -10.10 19.53
C ASP A 102 -0.61 -9.91 20.11
N ALA A 103 -1.05 -8.67 20.29
CA ALA A 103 -2.40 -8.34 20.73
C ALA A 103 -3.44 -8.44 19.60
N THR A 104 -3.03 -8.50 18.33
CA THR A 104 -3.93 -8.62 17.18
C THR A 104 -4.33 -10.08 16.97
N ASP A 105 -5.47 -10.45 17.52
CA ASP A 105 -5.98 -11.82 17.45
C ASP A 105 -6.73 -12.12 16.14
N THR A 106 -6.96 -13.42 15.89
CA THR A 106 -7.69 -13.91 14.72
C THR A 106 -9.10 -13.32 14.61
N ALA A 107 -9.78 -13.09 15.74
CA ALA A 107 -11.12 -12.54 15.74
C ALA A 107 -11.14 -11.10 15.20
N THR A 108 -10.16 -10.30 15.61
CA THR A 108 -9.97 -8.92 15.14
C THR A 108 -9.61 -8.89 13.65
N LEU A 109 -8.71 -9.77 13.21
CA LEU A 109 -8.35 -9.90 11.79
C LEU A 109 -9.55 -10.28 10.92
N GLN A 110 -10.42 -11.18 11.40
CA GLN A 110 -11.64 -11.56 10.68
C GLN A 110 -12.63 -10.41 10.55
N GLN A 111 -12.73 -9.53 11.55
CA GLN A 111 -13.60 -8.36 11.53
C GLN A 111 -13.17 -7.32 10.49
N VAL A 112 -11.85 -7.14 10.29
CA VAL A 112 -11.32 -6.18 9.31
C VAL A 112 -10.97 -6.80 7.95
N ALA A 113 -11.10 -8.12 7.79
CA ALA A 113 -10.69 -8.82 6.57
C ALA A 113 -11.33 -8.25 5.27
N ARG A 114 -12.61 -7.85 5.35
CA ARG A 114 -13.35 -7.23 4.23
C ARG A 114 -13.12 -5.73 4.09
N ALA A 115 -12.45 -5.11 5.05
CA ALA A 115 -12.04 -3.71 5.03
C ALA A 115 -10.63 -3.51 4.42
N ILE A 116 -9.87 -4.59 4.20
CA ILE A 116 -8.50 -4.53 3.67
C ILE A 116 -8.54 -4.76 2.15
N THR A 117 -8.29 -3.71 1.36
CA THR A 117 -8.16 -3.84 -0.10
C THR A 117 -6.79 -4.42 -0.48
N PRO A 118 -6.64 -5.00 -1.69
CA PRO A 118 -5.36 -5.56 -2.15
C PRO A 118 -4.19 -4.57 -2.09
N GLU A 119 -4.45 -3.29 -2.33
CA GLU A 119 -3.46 -2.20 -2.36
C GLU A 119 -2.92 -1.87 -0.96
N MET A 120 -3.67 -2.17 0.10
CA MET A 120 -3.26 -1.96 1.50
C MET A 120 -2.39 -3.09 2.03
N ARG A 121 -2.42 -4.27 1.38
CA ARG A 121 -1.75 -5.46 1.91
C ARG A 121 -0.23 -5.27 1.85
N PRO A 122 0.49 -5.51 2.96
CA PRO A 122 1.93 -5.59 2.91
C PRO A 122 2.33 -6.70 1.94
N ARG A 123 3.11 -6.37 0.89
CA ARG A 123 3.74 -7.41 0.08
C ARG A 123 4.83 -8.06 0.92
N SER A 124 4.65 -9.34 1.24
CA SER A 124 5.66 -10.15 1.91
C SER A 124 6.96 -10.10 1.11
N ALA A 125 8.05 -9.71 1.75
CA ALA A 125 9.39 -9.84 1.22
C ALA A 125 9.77 -11.33 1.30
N SER A 126 9.53 -12.07 0.22
CA SER A 126 10.09 -13.41 0.01
C SER A 126 11.12 -13.33 -1.11
#